data_AF-A0A7Y2C0G6-F1
#
_entry.id   AF-A0A7Y2C0G6-F1
#
_cell.length_a   1.000
_cell.length_b   1.000
_cell.length_c   1.000
_cell.angle_alpha   90.00
_cell.angle_beta   90.00
_cell.angle_gamma   90.00
#
_symmetry.space_group_name_H-M   'P 1'
#
loop_
_entity.id
_entity.type
_entity.pdbx_description
1 polymer ?
#
loop_
_entity_poly.entity_id
_entity_poly.type
_entity_poly.pdbx_seq_one_letter_code
_entity_poly.pdbx_strand_id
1 'polypeptide(L)'
;MQRNLANTLFILSFLIFSIPAFSQEKPSCGFDPIHQGKMDLDPDYKKWVEDYKRALPQISSLQDRGEETIRIACVVHVIHNGEPIGTGQNIAVGQIEAQMERLNEDFSATNPGYASAPPRWADDIANPDMQFCLAVVDPQGNPTNGITRTDIQVTTDGNGNDNIETEIKPTVNWDPNLYYNIYVLPIPGTTSGGGTTGYAYLPYPGTVGNPNTDGSVVDYRWFGGPGWPNSGNGTLTHETGHYLG
;
A
#
# COMPACT_ATOMS: atom_id res chain seq x y z
N MET A 1 5.02 48.81 -70.89
CA MET A 1 5.50 48.65 -69.50
C MET A 1 4.73 47.50 -68.86
N GLN A 2 5.19 46.26 -68.98
CA GLN A 2 4.61 45.11 -68.29
C GLN A 2 5.74 44.35 -67.60
N ARG A 3 5.59 44.15 -66.29
CA ARG A 3 6.58 43.60 -65.37
C ARG A 3 6.53 42.07 -65.41
N ASN A 4 7.69 41.43 -65.59
CA ASN A 4 7.88 40.00 -65.35
C ASN A 4 7.87 39.74 -63.85
N LEU A 5 6.99 38.85 -63.39
CA LEU A 5 6.98 38.30 -62.03
C LEU A 5 7.76 36.99 -62.04
N ALA A 6 8.90 36.97 -61.35
CA ALA A 6 9.65 35.75 -61.07
C ALA A 6 9.05 35.06 -59.83
N ASN A 7 8.62 33.81 -59.99
CA ASN A 7 8.13 32.97 -58.91
C ASN A 7 9.32 32.44 -58.07
N THR A 8 9.45 32.89 -56.83
CA THR A 8 10.37 32.30 -55.85
C THR A 8 9.56 31.38 -54.93
N LEU A 9 9.72 30.07 -55.10
CA LEU A 9 9.09 29.04 -54.27
C LEU A 9 9.94 28.84 -53.01
N PHE A 10 9.42 29.22 -51.83
CA PHE A 10 10.07 28.97 -50.54
C PHE A 10 9.57 27.63 -49.99
N ILE A 11 10.42 26.59 -49.97
CA ILE A 11 10.10 25.30 -49.36
C ILE A 11 10.44 25.39 -47.87
N LEU A 12 9.42 25.51 -47.02
CA LEU A 12 9.55 25.43 -45.56
C LEU A 12 9.64 23.94 -45.17
N SER A 13 10.84 23.44 -44.86
CA SER A 13 11.02 22.09 -44.32
C SER A 13 10.65 22.11 -42.84
N PHE A 14 9.49 21.54 -42.49
CA PHE A 14 9.09 21.27 -41.11
C PHE A 14 9.84 20.05 -40.60
N LEU A 15 10.89 20.27 -39.79
CA LEU A 15 11.53 19.24 -38.98
C LEU A 15 10.58 18.88 -37.82
N ILE A 16 9.85 17.77 -37.98
CA ILE A 16 9.05 17.18 -36.91
C ILE A 16 10.02 16.52 -35.93
N PHE A 17 10.32 17.21 -34.82
CA PHE A 17 11.01 16.62 -33.68
C PHE A 17 10.00 15.72 -32.95
N SER A 18 10.10 14.41 -33.14
CA SER A 18 9.36 13.44 -32.33
C SER A 18 9.93 13.44 -30.92
N ILE A 19 9.28 14.19 -30.02
CA ILE A 19 9.57 14.11 -28.59
C ILE A 19 9.05 12.75 -28.11
N PRO A 20 9.90 11.87 -27.52
CA PRO A 20 9.40 10.64 -26.93
C PRO A 20 8.45 11.00 -25.79
N ALA A 21 7.18 10.66 -25.94
CA ALA A 21 6.21 10.73 -24.86
C ALA A 21 6.53 9.60 -23.88
N PHE A 22 7.20 9.91 -22.77
CA PHE A 22 7.28 9.01 -21.63
C PHE A 22 5.88 8.91 -21.03
N SER A 23 5.23 7.75 -21.22
CA SER A 23 4.01 7.42 -20.47
C SER A 23 4.41 7.23 -19.01
N GLN A 24 3.98 8.13 -18.12
CA GLN A 24 4.11 7.92 -16.69
C GLN A 24 3.15 6.80 -16.29
N GLU A 25 3.68 5.67 -15.79
CA GLU A 25 2.85 4.65 -15.16
C GLU A 25 2.15 5.28 -13.95
N LYS A 26 0.83 5.08 -13.83
CA LYS A 26 0.06 5.64 -12.72
C LYS A 26 0.26 4.77 -11.47
N PRO A 27 0.30 5.35 -10.25
CA PRO A 27 0.21 4.58 -9.02
C PRO A 27 -1.01 3.66 -8.99
N SER A 28 -0.80 2.39 -8.62
CA SER A 28 -1.84 1.37 -8.50
C SER A 28 -1.71 0.56 -7.20
N CYS A 29 -2.78 -0.13 -6.83
CA CYS A 29 -2.82 -1.14 -5.78
C CYS A 29 -2.66 -2.53 -6.42
N GLY A 30 -1.90 -3.41 -5.77
CA GLY A 30 -1.65 -4.80 -6.21
C GLY A 30 -2.74 -5.78 -5.80
N PHE A 31 -3.75 -5.34 -5.03
CA PHE A 31 -4.85 -6.18 -4.56
C PHE A 31 -5.63 -6.85 -5.70
N ASP A 32 -6.09 -6.08 -6.70
CA ASP A 32 -6.98 -6.57 -7.75
C ASP A 32 -6.41 -7.80 -8.51
N PRO A 33 -5.17 -7.78 -9.03
CA PRO A 33 -4.62 -8.95 -9.71
C PRO A 33 -4.42 -10.15 -8.77
N ILE A 34 -4.04 -9.93 -7.49
CA ILE A 34 -3.92 -10.99 -6.48
C ILE A 34 -5.30 -11.61 -6.21
N HIS A 35 -6.31 -10.77 -5.98
CA HIS A 35 -7.68 -11.17 -5.73
C HIS A 35 -8.23 -11.98 -6.90
N GLN A 36 -8.08 -11.48 -8.13
CA GLN A 36 -8.56 -12.14 -9.33
C GLN A 36 -7.85 -13.49 -9.55
N GLY A 37 -6.52 -13.53 -9.40
CA GLY A 37 -5.76 -14.78 -9.49
C GLY A 37 -6.24 -15.84 -8.49
N LYS A 38 -6.55 -15.44 -7.25
CA LYS A 38 -7.14 -16.34 -6.27
C LYS A 38 -8.58 -16.75 -6.64
N MET A 39 -9.41 -15.84 -7.12
CA MET A 39 -10.76 -16.17 -7.60
C MET A 39 -10.75 -17.20 -8.75
N ASP A 40 -9.72 -17.17 -9.59
CA ASP A 40 -9.60 -18.06 -10.76
C ASP A 40 -8.99 -19.42 -10.40
N LEU A 41 -8.03 -19.45 -9.47
CA LEU A 41 -7.20 -20.64 -9.19
C LEU A 41 -7.55 -21.37 -7.89
N ASP A 42 -8.23 -20.72 -6.94
CA ASP A 42 -8.55 -21.26 -5.62
C ASP A 42 -10.08 -21.34 -5.42
N PRO A 43 -10.69 -22.52 -5.61
CA PRO A 43 -12.14 -22.70 -5.45
C PRO A 43 -12.65 -22.39 -4.03
N ASP A 44 -11.84 -22.64 -3.00
CA ASP A 44 -12.23 -22.40 -1.61
C ASP A 44 -12.23 -20.90 -1.29
N TYR A 45 -11.23 -20.16 -1.79
CA TYR A 45 -11.22 -18.70 -1.72
C TYR A 45 -12.42 -18.10 -2.47
N LYS A 46 -12.67 -18.57 -3.70
CA LYS A 46 -13.83 -18.10 -4.49
C LYS A 46 -15.14 -18.32 -3.75
N LYS A 47 -15.35 -19.52 -3.22
CA LYS A 47 -16.54 -19.86 -2.44
C LYS A 47 -16.67 -18.96 -1.20
N TRP A 48 -15.57 -18.72 -0.49
CA TRP A 48 -15.57 -17.82 0.66
C TRP A 48 -15.95 -16.38 0.28
N VAL A 49 -15.43 -15.83 -0.81
CA VAL A 49 -15.79 -14.48 -1.27
C VAL A 49 -17.28 -14.39 -1.60
N GLU A 50 -17.83 -15.40 -2.28
CA GLU A 50 -19.25 -15.46 -2.61
C GLU A 50 -20.15 -15.57 -1.36
N ASP A 51 -19.74 -16.39 -0.38
CA ASP A 51 -20.45 -16.56 0.88
C ASP A 51 -20.36 -15.30 1.77
N TYR A 52 -19.19 -14.67 1.86
CA TYR A 52 -18.97 -13.41 2.57
C TYR A 52 -19.88 -12.31 2.01
N LYS A 53 -19.89 -12.11 0.69
CA LYS A 53 -20.78 -11.13 0.02
C LYS A 53 -22.25 -11.38 0.30
N ARG A 54 -22.68 -12.63 0.38
CA ARG A 54 -24.06 -12.99 0.72
C ARG A 54 -24.40 -12.71 2.19
N ALA A 55 -23.42 -12.88 3.09
CA ALA A 55 -23.58 -12.69 4.52
C ALA A 55 -23.44 -11.21 4.97
N LEU A 56 -22.81 -10.34 4.18
CA LEU A 56 -22.56 -8.93 4.53
C LEU A 56 -23.79 -8.19 5.12
N PRO A 57 -25.00 -8.25 4.54
CA PRO A 57 -26.17 -7.57 5.13
C PRO A 57 -26.59 -8.11 6.49
N GLN A 58 -26.28 -9.38 6.77
CA GLN A 58 -26.58 -10.03 8.04
C GLN A 58 -25.50 -9.71 9.08
N ILE A 59 -24.22 -9.70 8.69
CA ILE A 59 -23.10 -9.35 9.58
C ILE A 59 -23.21 -7.89 10.03
N SER A 60 -23.54 -6.97 9.12
CA SER A 60 -23.69 -5.55 9.45
C SER A 60 -24.86 -5.26 10.39
N SER A 61 -25.91 -6.09 10.36
CA SER A 61 -27.07 -5.94 11.27
C SER A 61 -26.85 -6.57 12.65
N LEU A 62 -25.78 -7.35 12.82
CA LEU A 62 -25.39 -8.00 14.09
C LEU A 62 -24.30 -7.25 14.85
N GLN A 63 -23.77 -6.14 14.30
CA GLN A 63 -22.71 -5.37 14.95
C GLN A 63 -23.25 -4.55 16.13
N ASP A 64 -23.20 -5.15 17.31
CA ASP A 64 -23.02 -4.40 18.56
C ASP A 64 -21.53 -4.10 18.68
N ARG A 65 -21.07 -2.99 18.09
CA ARG A 65 -19.70 -2.52 18.31
C ARG A 65 -19.57 -2.18 19.79
N GLY A 66 -18.71 -2.89 20.50
CA GLY A 66 -18.35 -2.50 21.86
C GLY A 66 -17.90 -1.04 21.90
N GLU A 67 -18.10 -0.37 23.04
CA GLU A 67 -17.76 1.06 23.21
C GLU A 67 -16.25 1.34 23.27
N GLU A 68 -15.40 0.30 23.16
CA GLU A 68 -13.94 0.43 23.29
C GLU A 68 -13.24 0.54 21.94
N THR A 69 -12.41 1.57 21.80
CA THR A 69 -11.48 1.74 20.67
C THR A 69 -10.62 0.48 20.49
N ILE A 70 -10.64 -0.08 19.28
CA ILE A 70 -9.85 -1.27 18.93
C ILE A 70 -8.38 -0.85 18.81
N ARG A 71 -7.50 -1.46 19.60
CA ARG A 71 -6.05 -1.19 19.57
C ARG A 71 -5.31 -2.31 18.86
N ILE A 72 -4.56 -1.95 17.83
CA ILE A 72 -3.83 -2.89 16.96
C ILE A 72 -2.34 -2.67 17.18
N ALA A 73 -1.65 -3.69 17.69
CA ALA A 73 -0.20 -3.68 17.80
C ALA A 73 0.41 -3.90 16.40
N CYS A 74 1.26 -2.97 15.96
CA CYS A 74 1.85 -2.95 14.63
C CYS A 74 3.36 -3.17 14.72
N VAL A 75 3.92 -3.88 13.75
CA VAL A 75 5.36 -3.92 13.51
C VAL A 75 5.65 -3.49 12.08
N VAL A 76 6.62 -2.58 11.91
CA VAL A 76 7.05 -2.10 10.61
C VAL A 76 8.39 -2.74 10.27
N HIS A 77 8.40 -3.64 9.29
CA HIS A 77 9.58 -4.29 8.77
C HIS A 77 10.14 -3.51 7.59
N VAL A 78 11.22 -2.77 7.81
CA VAL A 78 11.95 -2.07 6.73
C VAL A 78 12.97 -3.01 6.12
N ILE A 79 12.78 -3.35 4.84
CA ILE A 79 13.71 -4.18 4.07
C ILE A 79 14.59 -3.27 3.22
N HIS A 80 15.89 -3.46 3.29
CA HIS A 80 16.87 -2.59 2.64
C HIS A 80 18.06 -3.37 2.08
N ASN A 81 18.99 -2.67 1.42
CA ASN A 81 20.22 -3.18 0.80
C ASN A 81 21.48 -2.56 1.44
N GLY A 82 21.61 -2.68 2.75
CA GLY A 82 22.72 -2.09 3.50
C GLY A 82 22.82 -0.56 3.53
N GLU A 83 21.84 0.21 3.03
CA GLU A 83 21.89 1.68 3.10
C GLU A 83 21.83 2.19 4.55
N PRO A 84 22.43 3.35 4.88
CA PRO A 84 22.24 3.99 6.19
C PRO A 84 20.77 4.39 6.42
N ILE A 85 20.34 4.42 7.69
CA ILE A 85 19.01 4.89 8.07
C ILE A 85 18.78 6.32 7.53
N GLY A 86 17.61 6.53 6.94
CA GLY A 86 17.21 7.76 6.25
C GLY A 86 17.62 7.82 4.78
N THR A 87 18.22 6.77 4.23
CA THR A 87 18.68 6.74 2.83
C THR A 87 18.05 5.59 2.06
N GLY A 88 17.57 5.88 0.85
CA GLY A 88 17.02 4.85 -0.04
C GLY A 88 15.90 4.07 0.62
N GLN A 89 16.03 2.74 0.60
CA GLN A 89 15.05 1.81 1.16
C GLN A 89 15.05 1.81 2.69
N ASN A 90 16.18 2.18 3.32
CA ASN A 90 16.32 2.20 4.77
C ASN A 90 15.71 3.49 5.37
N ILE A 91 14.40 3.68 5.22
CA ILE A 91 13.67 4.93 5.50
C ILE A 91 13.85 5.46 6.94
N ALA A 92 13.75 6.78 7.11
CA ALA A 92 13.92 7.43 8.43
C ALA A 92 12.80 7.04 9.41
N VAL A 93 13.10 7.03 10.71
CA VAL A 93 12.10 6.76 11.76
C VAL A 93 10.93 7.74 11.69
N GLY A 94 11.21 9.03 11.49
CA GLY A 94 10.15 10.05 11.38
C GLY A 94 9.22 9.85 10.17
N GLN A 95 9.67 9.18 9.10
CA GLN A 95 8.81 8.81 7.97
C GLN A 95 7.82 7.72 8.38
N ILE A 96 8.26 6.76 9.20
CA ILE A 96 7.41 5.71 9.77
C ILE A 96 6.40 6.30 10.76
N GLU A 97 6.86 7.16 11.66
CA GLU A 97 5.99 7.84 12.62
C GLU A 97 4.90 8.65 11.92
N ALA A 98 5.26 9.40 10.87
CA ALA A 98 4.30 10.17 10.08
C ALA A 98 3.27 9.27 9.36
N GLN A 99 3.67 8.07 8.90
CA GLN A 99 2.73 7.10 8.33
C GLN A 99 1.76 6.57 9.38
N MET A 100 2.25 6.25 10.58
CA MET A 100 1.41 5.76 11.68
C MET A 100 0.45 6.83 12.18
N GLU A 101 0.88 8.09 12.26
CA GLU A 101 0.02 9.24 12.55
C GLU A 101 -1.11 9.33 11.52
N ARG A 102 -0.76 9.31 10.23
CA ARG A 102 -1.75 9.36 9.15
C ARG A 102 -2.74 8.19 9.20
N LEU A 103 -2.26 6.98 9.46
CA LEU A 103 -3.11 5.79 9.59
C LEU A 103 -4.12 5.98 10.74
N ASN A 104 -3.66 6.46 11.89
CA ASN A 104 -4.56 6.76 13.01
C ASN A 104 -5.55 7.88 12.68
N GLU A 105 -5.14 8.94 11.98
CA GLU A 105 -6.06 10.02 11.57
C GLU A 105 -7.19 9.50 10.67
N ASP A 106 -6.85 8.67 9.68
CA ASP A 106 -7.83 8.13 8.73
C ASP A 106 -8.79 7.13 9.41
N PHE A 107 -8.29 6.29 10.33
CA PHE A 107 -9.10 5.27 11.03
C PHE A 107 -9.78 5.75 12.32
N SER A 108 -9.53 6.99 12.75
CA SER A 108 -10.26 7.65 13.84
C SER A 108 -11.13 8.82 13.36
N ALA A 109 -11.23 9.01 12.03
CA ALA A 109 -11.97 10.10 11.39
C ALA A 109 -11.54 11.52 11.83
N THR A 110 -10.28 11.67 12.27
CA THR A 110 -9.70 12.98 12.61
C THR A 110 -8.90 13.59 11.45
N ASN A 111 -8.80 12.88 10.32
CA ASN A 111 -8.11 13.37 9.15
C ASN A 111 -8.78 14.64 8.58
N PRO A 112 -8.00 15.63 8.08
CA PRO A 112 -8.54 16.94 7.67
C PRO A 112 -9.67 16.89 6.63
N GLY A 113 -9.72 15.83 5.81
CA GLY A 113 -10.73 15.64 4.77
C GLY A 113 -12.12 15.26 5.30
N TYR A 114 -12.22 14.66 6.48
CA TYR A 114 -13.46 14.07 7.00
C TYR A 114 -14.62 15.05 7.07
N ALA A 115 -14.42 16.19 7.74
CA ALA A 115 -15.44 17.23 7.90
C ALA A 115 -15.78 17.98 6.59
N SER A 116 -14.97 17.79 5.54
CA SER A 116 -15.13 18.45 4.24
C SER A 116 -15.67 17.52 3.15
N ALA A 117 -16.11 16.32 3.51
CA ALA A 117 -16.71 15.38 2.58
C ALA A 117 -17.89 16.04 1.82
N PRO A 118 -17.95 15.93 0.48
CA PRO A 118 -19.05 16.52 -0.29
C PRO A 118 -20.43 16.06 0.24
N PRO A 119 -21.43 16.96 0.30
CA PRO A 119 -22.71 16.67 0.97
C PRO A 119 -23.43 15.40 0.50
N ARG A 120 -23.20 14.97 -0.75
CA ARG A 120 -23.77 13.73 -1.30
C ARG A 120 -23.30 12.45 -0.58
N TRP A 121 -22.25 12.53 0.22
CA TRP A 121 -21.67 11.42 0.99
C TRP A 121 -21.71 11.68 2.50
N ALA A 122 -22.44 12.71 2.95
CA ALA A 122 -22.48 13.07 4.38
C ALA A 122 -23.00 11.92 5.26
N ASP A 123 -23.87 11.07 4.72
CA ASP A 123 -24.41 9.89 5.41
C ASP A 123 -23.54 8.63 5.23
N ASP A 124 -22.51 8.68 4.37
CA ASP A 124 -21.65 7.54 4.02
C ASP A 124 -20.26 7.62 4.67
N ILE A 125 -19.91 8.71 5.34
CA ILE A 125 -18.65 8.82 6.09
C ILE A 125 -18.75 8.04 7.40
N ALA A 126 -17.68 7.35 7.78
CA ALA A 126 -17.64 6.50 8.96
C ALA A 126 -16.42 6.81 9.83
N ASN A 127 -16.54 6.50 11.13
CA ASN A 127 -15.42 6.45 12.06
C ASN A 127 -15.16 4.98 12.43
N PRO A 128 -14.09 4.36 11.93
CA PRO A 128 -13.70 3.01 12.33
C PRO A 128 -13.31 2.89 13.81
N ASP A 129 -12.99 3.97 14.52
CA ASP A 129 -12.57 3.95 15.93
C ASP A 129 -11.51 2.88 16.23
N MET A 130 -10.42 2.93 15.46
CA MET A 130 -9.26 2.05 15.62
C MET A 130 -7.99 2.87 15.87
N GLN A 131 -7.11 2.33 16.72
CA GLN A 131 -5.82 2.90 17.03
C GLN A 131 -4.70 1.92 16.70
N PHE A 132 -3.77 2.34 15.85
CA PHE A 132 -2.61 1.57 15.42
C PHE A 132 -1.38 2.04 16.19
N CYS A 133 -0.79 1.15 16.99
CA CYS A 133 0.32 1.44 17.87
C CYS A 133 1.54 0.61 17.46
N LEU A 134 2.71 1.24 17.29
CA LEU A 134 3.95 0.48 17.18
C LEU A 134 4.13 -0.40 18.43
N ALA A 135 4.47 -1.66 18.22
CA ALA A 135 4.65 -2.63 19.28
C ALA A 135 5.77 -2.19 20.25
N VAL A 136 5.55 -2.39 21.54
CA VAL A 136 6.51 -2.07 22.61
C VAL A 136 7.15 -3.32 23.22
N VAL A 137 6.66 -4.51 22.84
CA VAL A 137 7.21 -5.81 23.20
C VAL A 137 7.40 -6.62 21.91
N ASP A 138 8.56 -7.25 21.75
CA ASP A 138 8.86 -8.13 20.62
C ASP A 138 8.33 -9.58 20.86
N PRO A 139 8.39 -10.48 19.87
CA PRO A 139 7.91 -11.86 20.02
C PRO A 139 8.65 -12.68 21.09
N GLN A 140 9.84 -12.24 21.52
CA GLN A 140 10.63 -12.87 22.58
C GLN A 140 10.37 -12.25 23.96
N GLY A 141 9.50 -11.24 24.05
CA GLY A 141 9.14 -10.56 25.29
C GLY A 141 10.06 -9.39 25.67
N ASN A 142 10.97 -8.96 24.79
CA ASN A 142 11.87 -7.84 25.07
C ASN A 142 11.24 -6.50 24.67
N PRO A 143 11.66 -5.38 25.29
CA PRO A 143 11.29 -4.05 24.84
C PRO A 143 11.73 -3.77 23.40
N THR A 144 10.85 -3.15 22.62
CA THR A 144 11.10 -2.76 21.22
C THR A 144 10.44 -1.42 20.91
N ASN A 145 10.78 -0.83 19.78
CA ASN A 145 10.09 0.34 19.21
C ASN A 145 9.13 -0.04 18.07
N GLY A 146 8.94 -1.34 17.80
CA GLY A 146 8.04 -1.84 16.78
C GLY A 146 8.56 -1.66 15.34
N ILE A 147 9.85 -1.33 15.18
CA ILE A 147 10.49 -1.15 13.87
C ILE A 147 11.65 -2.14 13.75
N THR A 148 11.60 -3.01 12.75
CA THR A 148 12.74 -3.87 12.39
C THR A 148 13.38 -3.37 11.10
N ARG A 149 14.67 -3.62 10.94
CA ARG A 149 15.42 -3.28 9.73
C ARG A 149 16.23 -4.50 9.32
N THR A 150 16.00 -5.00 8.12
CA THR A 150 16.64 -6.24 7.65
C THR A 150 17.26 -6.02 6.28
N ASP A 151 18.54 -6.38 6.19
CA ASP A 151 19.32 -6.32 4.94
C ASP A 151 19.07 -7.58 4.11
N ILE A 152 18.05 -7.55 3.27
CA ILE A 152 17.65 -8.64 2.37
C ILE A 152 17.31 -8.02 1.02
N GLN A 153 17.83 -8.60 -0.06
CA GLN A 153 17.53 -8.14 -1.41
C GLN A 153 16.14 -8.58 -1.86
N VAL A 154 15.33 -7.61 -2.28
CA VAL A 154 14.13 -7.91 -3.05
C VAL A 154 14.55 -8.31 -4.45
N THR A 155 14.19 -9.51 -4.88
CA THR A 155 14.54 -10.07 -6.18
C THR A 155 13.28 -10.42 -6.96
N THR A 156 13.35 -10.37 -8.29
CA THR A 156 12.30 -10.82 -9.19
C THR A 156 12.87 -11.69 -10.29
N ASP A 157 12.12 -12.71 -10.72
CA ASP A 157 12.49 -13.56 -11.85
C ASP A 157 12.15 -12.94 -13.22
N GLY A 158 11.54 -11.74 -13.23
CA GLY A 158 11.10 -11.04 -14.44
C GLY A 158 9.81 -11.60 -15.06
N ASN A 159 9.22 -12.65 -14.50
CA ASN A 159 7.95 -13.24 -14.91
C ASN A 159 6.80 -12.88 -13.95
N GLY A 160 7.00 -11.84 -13.14
CA GLY A 160 6.03 -11.40 -12.13
C GLY A 160 6.10 -12.19 -10.83
N ASN A 161 7.10 -13.05 -10.64
CA ASN A 161 7.38 -13.62 -9.33
C ASN A 161 8.49 -12.82 -8.66
N ASP A 162 8.35 -12.63 -7.36
CA ASP A 162 9.35 -12.03 -6.50
C ASP A 162 9.50 -12.85 -5.21
N ASN A 163 10.45 -12.44 -4.38
CA ASN A 163 10.77 -13.14 -3.14
C ASN A 163 10.01 -12.59 -1.91
N ILE A 164 9.00 -11.73 -2.07
CA ILE A 164 8.31 -11.10 -0.94
C ILE A 164 7.55 -12.14 -0.11
N GLU A 165 6.67 -12.92 -0.74
CA GLU A 165 5.90 -13.99 -0.06
C GLU A 165 6.73 -15.24 0.22
N THR A 166 7.80 -15.49 -0.55
CA THR A 166 8.54 -16.77 -0.52
C THR A 166 9.79 -16.75 0.36
N GLU A 167 10.35 -15.57 0.65
CA GLU A 167 11.56 -15.43 1.46
C GLU A 167 11.42 -14.33 2.51
N ILE A 168 11.07 -13.10 2.10
CA ILE A 168 11.13 -11.91 2.97
C ILE A 168 10.14 -12.03 4.13
N LYS A 169 8.85 -12.23 3.84
CA LYS A 169 7.81 -12.38 4.86
C LYS A 169 8.12 -13.55 5.81
N PRO A 170 8.36 -14.78 5.33
CA PRO A 170 8.76 -15.90 6.21
C PRO A 170 9.97 -15.62 7.12
N THR A 171 10.89 -14.77 6.68
CA THR A 171 12.13 -14.47 7.41
C THR A 171 11.94 -13.47 8.55
N VAL A 172 11.14 -12.42 8.34
CA VAL A 172 11.07 -11.28 9.29
C VAL A 172 9.77 -11.20 10.08
N ASN A 173 8.73 -11.93 9.66
CA ASN A 173 7.38 -11.86 10.20
C ASN A 173 7.31 -12.08 11.72
N TRP A 174 6.48 -11.29 12.40
CA TRP A 174 6.02 -11.56 13.77
C TRP A 174 4.68 -12.27 13.77
N ASP A 175 4.35 -13.04 14.81
CA ASP A 175 3.10 -13.82 14.87
C ASP A 175 1.88 -12.98 14.45
N PRO A 176 1.25 -13.26 13.29
CA PRO A 176 0.19 -12.40 12.78
C PRO A 176 -1.10 -12.47 13.62
N ASN A 177 -1.21 -13.44 14.54
CA ASN A 177 -2.29 -13.48 15.52
C ASN A 177 -2.14 -12.43 16.62
N LEU A 178 -0.94 -11.83 16.75
CA LEU A 178 -0.61 -10.86 17.80
C LEU A 178 -0.24 -9.48 17.25
N TYR A 179 0.29 -9.42 16.03
CA TYR A 179 0.80 -8.19 15.43
C TYR A 179 0.29 -8.01 14.01
N TYR A 180 -0.10 -6.78 13.67
CA TYR A 180 -0.26 -6.36 12.30
C TYR A 180 1.12 -6.09 11.68
N ASN A 181 1.53 -6.96 10.78
CA ASN A 181 2.82 -6.89 10.09
C ASN A 181 2.72 -5.95 8.88
N ILE A 182 3.56 -4.90 8.87
CA ILE A 182 3.65 -3.92 7.78
C ILE A 182 5.04 -4.02 7.16
N TYR A 183 5.12 -4.46 5.91
CA TYR A 183 6.37 -4.64 5.18
C TYR A 183 6.64 -3.44 4.29
N VAL A 184 7.79 -2.79 4.46
CA VAL A 184 8.21 -1.62 3.69
C VAL A 184 9.47 -1.96 2.91
N LEU A 185 9.36 -2.04 1.58
CA LEU A 185 10.39 -2.57 0.70
C LEU A 185 10.29 -1.96 -0.71
N PRO A 186 11.25 -2.15 -1.63
CA PRO A 186 11.08 -1.78 -3.04
C PRO A 186 10.23 -2.83 -3.78
N ILE A 187 8.96 -2.53 -4.07
CA ILE A 187 8.12 -3.42 -4.87
C ILE A 187 8.67 -3.45 -6.30
N PRO A 188 8.97 -4.64 -6.88
CA PRO A 188 9.48 -4.74 -8.25
C PRO A 188 8.57 -4.04 -9.26
N GLY A 189 9.18 -3.27 -10.17
CA GLY A 189 8.45 -2.48 -11.17
C GLY A 189 7.93 -1.13 -10.68
N THR A 190 7.94 -0.85 -9.38
CA THR A 190 7.49 0.44 -8.86
C THR A 190 8.57 1.50 -8.99
N THR A 191 8.17 2.75 -9.21
CA THR A 191 9.01 3.95 -9.28
C THR A 191 8.42 5.08 -8.42
N SER A 192 9.12 6.21 -8.29
CA SER A 192 8.51 7.44 -7.76
C SER A 192 7.46 8.05 -8.69
N GLY A 193 7.39 7.58 -9.95
CA GLY A 193 6.39 8.01 -10.93
C GLY A 193 5.09 7.21 -10.87
N GLY A 194 5.12 5.99 -10.32
CA GLY A 194 3.98 5.09 -10.20
C GLY A 194 4.39 3.62 -10.28
N GLY A 195 3.42 2.74 -10.58
CA GLY A 195 3.53 1.29 -10.41
C GLY A 195 2.74 0.79 -9.20
N THR A 196 2.93 -0.47 -8.80
CA THR A 196 2.26 -1.07 -7.64
C THR A 196 2.80 -0.49 -6.33
N THR A 197 2.04 0.41 -5.71
CA THR A 197 2.48 1.15 -4.52
C THR A 197 2.31 0.37 -3.22
N GLY A 198 1.39 -0.59 -3.21
CA GLY A 198 1.14 -1.46 -2.07
C GLY A 198 0.17 -2.57 -2.44
N TYR A 199 0.01 -3.53 -1.53
CA TYR A 199 -1.02 -4.56 -1.58
C TYR A 199 -1.25 -5.17 -0.19
N ALA A 200 -2.42 -5.77 0.00
CA ALA A 200 -2.71 -6.70 1.09
C ALA A 200 -3.61 -7.84 0.60
N TYR A 201 -3.76 -8.88 1.40
CA TYR A 201 -4.74 -9.93 1.15
C TYR A 201 -6.01 -9.67 1.96
N LEU A 202 -7.18 -10.12 1.47
CA LEU A 202 -8.39 -10.15 2.29
C LEU A 202 -8.20 -11.09 3.50
N PRO A 203 -8.93 -10.89 4.61
CA PRO A 203 -8.88 -11.75 5.79
C PRO A 203 -9.68 -13.06 5.58
N TYR A 204 -9.28 -13.84 4.59
CA TYR A 204 -9.76 -15.19 4.32
C TYR A 204 -9.09 -16.21 5.28
N PRO A 205 -9.77 -17.29 5.71
CA PRO A 205 -9.15 -18.32 6.57
C PRO A 205 -7.77 -18.87 6.13
N GLY A 206 -7.43 -18.85 4.83
CA GLY A 206 -6.11 -19.27 4.35
C GLY A 206 -5.01 -18.19 4.40
N THR A 207 -5.37 -16.93 4.68
CA THR A 207 -4.45 -15.79 4.78
C THR A 207 -4.34 -15.27 6.21
N VAL A 208 -5.42 -15.26 6.98
CA VAL A 208 -5.41 -14.86 8.40
C VAL A 208 -4.46 -15.77 9.19
N GLY A 209 -3.50 -15.16 9.88
CA GLY A 209 -2.51 -15.89 10.69
C GLY A 209 -1.44 -16.62 9.86
N ASN A 210 -1.48 -16.54 8.53
CA ASN A 210 -0.48 -17.12 7.66
C ASN A 210 0.71 -16.16 7.52
N PRO A 211 1.90 -16.49 8.02
CA PRO A 211 3.05 -15.57 8.04
C PRO A 211 3.53 -15.14 6.64
N ASN A 212 3.10 -15.83 5.58
CA ASN A 212 3.51 -15.51 4.21
C ASN A 212 2.55 -14.54 3.52
N THR A 213 1.30 -14.40 4.01
CA THR A 213 0.25 -13.63 3.32
C THR A 213 -0.50 -12.65 4.22
N ASP A 214 -0.48 -12.82 5.53
CA ASP A 214 -1.03 -11.85 6.48
C ASP A 214 -0.19 -10.56 6.49
N GLY A 215 -0.85 -9.43 6.74
CA GLY A 215 -0.24 -8.10 6.75
C GLY A 215 -0.34 -7.33 5.44
N SER A 216 0.28 -6.15 5.41
CA SER A 216 0.29 -5.25 4.25
C SER A 216 1.72 -4.99 3.78
N VAL A 217 1.89 -4.90 2.46
CA VAL A 217 3.16 -4.56 1.83
C VAL A 217 3.01 -3.19 1.17
N VAL A 218 3.96 -2.30 1.41
CA VAL A 218 3.98 -0.96 0.83
C VAL A 218 5.36 -0.67 0.27
N ASP A 219 5.39 -0.06 -0.91
CA ASP A 219 6.62 0.41 -1.49
C ASP A 219 7.21 1.55 -0.67
N TYR A 220 8.50 1.50 -0.34
CA TYR A 220 9.15 2.50 0.52
C TYR A 220 9.05 3.96 0.01
N ARG A 221 8.85 4.17 -1.30
CA ARG A 221 8.66 5.51 -1.91
C ARG A 221 7.24 6.04 -1.78
N TRP A 222 6.31 5.18 -1.36
CA TRP A 222 4.90 5.45 -1.18
C TRP A 222 4.47 5.25 0.28
N PHE A 223 5.44 5.21 1.20
CA PHE A 223 5.21 5.04 2.63
C PHE A 223 5.54 6.34 3.38
N GLY A 224 4.61 6.88 4.16
CA GLY A 224 4.84 8.10 4.94
C GLY A 224 3.57 8.89 5.19
N GLY A 225 3.74 10.06 5.80
CA GLY A 225 2.66 11.03 6.02
C GLY A 225 3.03 12.44 5.51
N PRO A 226 2.10 13.40 5.62
CA PRO A 226 2.34 14.79 5.25
C PRO A 226 3.68 15.32 5.80
N GLY A 227 4.46 16.03 4.96
CA GLY A 227 5.77 16.57 5.35
C GLY A 227 6.97 15.69 4.97
N TRP A 228 6.76 14.48 4.45
CA TRP A 228 7.82 13.64 3.89
C TRP A 228 7.76 13.58 2.35
N PRO A 229 8.91 13.62 1.64
CA PRO A 229 8.94 13.76 0.18
C PRO A 229 8.38 12.57 -0.61
N ASN A 230 8.10 11.44 0.05
CA ASN A 230 7.69 10.16 -0.53
C ASN A 230 6.49 9.57 0.25
N SER A 231 5.53 10.40 0.64
CA SER A 231 4.51 10.00 1.63
C SER A 231 3.39 9.10 1.10
N GLY A 232 3.34 8.84 -0.22
CA GLY A 232 2.31 8.03 -0.88
C GLY A 232 0.88 8.27 -0.39
N ASN A 233 0.58 9.49 0.07
CA ASN A 233 -0.51 9.81 1.01
C ASN A 233 -1.73 8.88 0.87
N GLY A 234 -1.82 7.89 1.78
CA GLY A 234 -2.95 6.97 1.87
C GLY A 234 -2.73 5.57 1.31
N THR A 235 -1.56 5.23 0.75
CA THR A 235 -1.28 3.85 0.31
C THR A 235 -1.47 2.87 1.46
N LEU A 236 -0.80 3.04 2.60
CA LEU A 236 -1.02 2.13 3.74
C LEU A 236 -2.47 2.16 4.23
N THR A 237 -3.12 3.33 4.32
CA THR A 237 -4.54 3.42 4.70
C THR A 237 -5.42 2.54 3.79
N HIS A 238 -5.16 2.57 2.48
CA HIS A 238 -5.86 1.74 1.48
C HIS A 238 -5.57 0.24 1.68
N GLU A 239 -4.31 -0.13 1.85
CA GLU A 239 -3.93 -1.55 2.05
C GLU A 239 -4.44 -2.10 3.39
N THR A 240 -4.48 -1.28 4.44
CA THR A 240 -5.10 -1.65 5.73
C THR A 240 -6.60 -1.85 5.56
N GLY A 241 -7.26 -1.10 4.67
CA GLY A 241 -8.65 -1.36 4.28
C GLY A 241 -8.84 -2.78 3.73
N HIS A 242 -8.01 -3.19 2.77
CA HIS A 242 -8.03 -4.56 2.24
C HIS A 242 -7.74 -5.63 3.32
N TYR A 243 -6.77 -5.36 4.19
CA TYR A 243 -6.40 -6.25 5.30
C TYR A 243 -7.57 -6.49 6.27
N LEU A 244 -8.41 -5.48 6.51
CA LEU A 244 -9.53 -5.53 7.45
C LEU A 244 -10.83 -6.09 6.84
N GLY A 245 -10.92 -6.24 5.51
CA GLY A 245 -12.05 -6.87 4.80
C GLY A 245 -13.20 -5.93 4.46
#